data_AF-A0A1H0E8L6-F1
#
_entry.id   AF-A0A1H0E8L6-F1
#
_cell.length_a   1.000
_cell.length_b   1.000
_cell.length_c   1.000
_cell.angle_alpha   90.00
_cell.angle_beta   90.00
_cell.angle_gamma   90.00
#
_symmetry.space_group_name_H-M   'P 1'
#
loop_
_entity.id
_entity.type
_entity.pdbx_description
1 polymer ?
#
loop_
_entity_poly.entity_id
_entity_poly.type
_entity_poly.pdbx_seq_one_letter_code
_entity_poly.pdbx_strand_id
1 'polypeptide(L)' 'MPENKSAVSTLIQEVLADPDLAHDDVFRRLLQAGLQDLVDAEASAVIGAGRYERTEKRTNRRNGTRAKRLATTAGEV' A
#
# COMPACT_ATOMS: atom_id res chain seq x y z
N MET A 1 -2.26 -23.15 1.69
CA MET A 1 -2.35 -22.07 0.67
C MET A 1 -1.71 -20.84 1.28
N PRO A 2 -0.79 -20.13 0.60
CA PRO A 2 -0.28 -18.88 1.14
C PRO A 2 -1.45 -17.90 1.18
N GLU A 3 -1.77 -17.45 2.38
CA GLU A 3 -2.78 -16.44 2.64
C GLU A 3 -2.26 -15.15 2.02
N ASN A 4 -2.89 -14.69 0.94
CA ASN A 4 -2.62 -13.39 0.34
C ASN A 4 -3.02 -12.34 1.38
N LYS A 5 -2.05 -11.91 2.21
CA LYS A 5 -2.18 -10.81 3.16
C LYS A 5 -2.19 -9.47 2.40
N SER A 6 -3.17 -9.29 1.53
CA SER A 6 -3.37 -8.02 0.83
C SER A 6 -3.93 -7.02 1.83
N ALA A 7 -3.18 -5.96 2.11
CA ALA A 7 -3.63 -4.86 2.97
C ALA A 7 -4.96 -4.27 2.48
N VAL A 8 -5.18 -4.27 1.15
CA VAL A 8 -6.42 -3.86 0.51
C VAL A 8 -7.58 -4.78 0.90
N SER A 9 -7.38 -6.10 0.92
CA SER A 9 -8.43 -7.03 1.37
C SER A 9 -8.79 -6.84 2.84
N THR A 10 -7.80 -6.56 3.70
CA THR A 10 -8.04 -6.24 5.11
C THR A 10 -8.83 -4.93 5.26
N LEU A 11 -8.46 -3.91 4.49
CA LEU A 11 -9.19 -2.64 4.45
C LEU A 11 -10.63 -2.79 3.99
N ILE A 12 -10.87 -3.58 2.93
CA ILE A 12 -12.23 -3.86 2.46
C ILE A 12 -13.04 -4.56 3.56
N GLN A 13 -12.45 -5.51 4.29
CA GLN A 13 -13.14 -6.19 5.40
C GLN A 13 -13.45 -5.25 6.57
N GLU A 14 -12.52 -4.36 6.93
CA GLU A 14 -12.75 -3.34 7.97
C GLU A 14 -13.88 -2.38 7.58
N VAL A 15 -13.91 -1.94 6.33
CA VAL A 15 -14.96 -1.06 5.80
C VAL A 15 -16.33 -1.76 5.77
N LEU A 16 -16.37 -3.04 5.41
CA LEU A 16 -17.61 -3.82 5.44
C LEU A 16 -18.08 -4.14 6.87
N ALA A 17 -17.17 -4.16 7.84
CA ALA A 17 -17.48 -4.46 9.23
C ALA A 17 -18.04 -3.26 10.01
N ASP A 18 -17.77 -2.03 9.55
CA ASP A 18 -18.25 -0.80 10.19
C ASP A 18 -19.15 0.02 9.25
N PRO A 19 -20.49 -0.18 9.30
CA PRO A 19 -21.43 0.52 8.45
C PRO A 19 -21.60 2.01 8.79
N ASP A 20 -21.09 2.47 9.95
CA ASP A 20 -21.14 3.87 10.37
C ASP A 20 -19.85 4.64 10.02
N LEU A 21 -18.86 3.96 9.40
CA LEU A 21 -17.64 4.61 8.95
C LEU A 21 -17.98 5.69 7.92
N ALA A 22 -17.57 6.93 8.18
CA ALA A 22 -17.80 8.03 7.26
C ALA A 22 -17.20 7.69 5.88
N HIS A 23 -17.98 7.89 4.81
CA HIS A 23 -17.59 7.58 3.43
C HIS A 23 -16.19 8.16 3.11
N ASP A 24 -15.93 9.40 3.53
CA ASP A 24 -14.66 10.07 3.32
C ASP A 24 -13.46 9.37 4.00
N ASP A 25 -13.68 8.71 5.14
CA ASP A 25 -12.64 7.95 5.84
C ASP A 25 -12.28 6.67 5.10
N VAL A 26 -13.29 6.02 4.48
CA VAL A 26 -13.08 4.86 3.61
C VAL A 26 -12.22 5.25 2.41
N PHE A 27 -12.59 6.32 1.69
CA PHE A 27 -11.85 6.76 0.50
C PHE A 27 -10.43 7.15 0.84
N ARG A 28 -10.22 7.84 1.96
CA ARG A 28 -8.89 8.24 2.40
C ARG A 28 -7.98 7.04 2.68
N ARG A 29 -8.48 6.04 3.40
CA ARG A 29 -7.70 4.83 3.71
C ARG A 29 -7.43 3.99 2.47
N LEU A 30 -8.41 3.84 1.58
CA LEU A 30 -8.22 3.16 0.29
C LEU A 30 -7.18 3.88 -0.58
N LEU A 31 -7.24 5.21 -0.63
CA LEU A 31 -6.26 6.02 -1.36
C LEU A 31 -4.86 5.86 -0.76
N GLN A 32 -4.74 5.90 0.56
CA GLN A 32 -3.47 5.70 1.25
C GLN A 32 -2.86 4.33 0.93
N ALA A 33 -3.65 3.26 1.00
CA ALA A 33 -3.20 1.91 0.66
C ALA A 33 -2.82 1.79 -0.82
N GLY A 34 -3.65 2.31 -1.73
CA GLY A 34 -3.36 2.29 -3.17
C GLY A 34 -2.09 3.06 -3.53
N LEU A 35 -1.84 4.22 -2.91
CA LEU A 35 -0.60 4.97 -3.10
C LEU A 35 0.61 4.19 -2.61
N GLN A 36 0.51 3.52 -1.46
CA GLN A 36 1.59 2.71 -0.92
C GLN A 36 1.91 1.50 -1.83
N ASP A 37 0.87 0.84 -2.35
CA ASP A 37 1.02 -0.28 -3.28
C ASP A 37 1.71 0.15 -4.59
N LEU A 38 1.37 1.33 -5.13
CA LEU A 38 2.01 1.89 -6.31
C LEU A 38 3.49 2.21 -6.06
N VAL A 39 3.82 2.82 -4.93
CA VAL A 39 5.22 3.09 -4.53
C VAL A 39 6.00 1.78 -4.40
N ASP A 40 5.40 0.75 -3.82
CA ASP A 40 6.05 -0.54 -3.65
C ASP A 40 6.24 -1.29 -4.98
N ALA A 41 5.30 -1.14 -5.92
CA ALA A 41 5.43 -1.66 -7.28
C ALA A 41 6.55 -0.96 -8.05
N GLU A 42 6.60 0.39 -8.03
CA GLU A 42 7.66 1.17 -8.68
C GLU A 42 9.04 0.84 -8.08
N ALA A 43 9.15 0.76 -6.75
CA ALA A 43 10.39 0.37 -6.10
C ALA A 43 10.85 -1.02 -6.53
N SER A 44 9.93 -1.97 -6.71
CA SER A 44 10.27 -3.33 -7.17
C SER A 44 10.75 -3.32 -8.63
N ALA A 45 10.13 -2.51 -9.49
CA ALA A 45 10.55 -2.33 -10.88
C ALA A 45 11.95 -1.71 -10.98
N VAL A 46 12.24 -0.68 -10.18
CA VAL A 46 13.55 -0.02 -10.14
C VAL A 46 14.64 -0.93 -9.56
N ILE A 47 14.33 -1.66 -8.48
CA ILE A 47 15.28 -2.59 -7.85
C ILE A 47 15.51 -3.83 -8.74
N GLY A 48 14.55 -4.17 -9.61
CA GLY A 48 14.56 -5.41 -10.40
C GLY A 48 14.23 -6.66 -9.58
N ALA A 49 13.65 -6.49 -8.38
CA ALA A 49 13.32 -7.57 -7.46
C ALA A 49 12.17 -7.19 -6.52
N GLY A 50 11.26 -8.13 -6.27
CA GLY A 50 10.26 -8.05 -5.24
C GLY A 50 10.84 -8.12 -3.81
N ARG A 51 9.94 -7.99 -2.82
CA ARG A 51 10.32 -8.04 -1.40
C ARG A 51 10.87 -9.43 -1.07
N TYR A 52 12.09 -9.48 -0.54
CA TYR A 52 12.82 -10.71 -0.20
C TYR A 52 13.06 -11.70 -1.35
N GLU A 53 12.77 -11.31 -2.59
CA GLU A 53 12.98 -12.16 -3.75
C GLU A 53 14.47 -12.35 -4.05
N ARG A 54 14.90 -13.60 -4.29
CA ARG A 54 16.27 -13.88 -4.76
C ARG A 54 16.28 -13.83 -6.28
N THR A 55 17.03 -12.88 -6.83
CA THR A 55 17.20 -12.70 -8.28
C THR A 55 18.55 -12.07 -8.58
N GLU A 56 19.16 -12.48 -9.68
CA GLU A 56 20.41 -11.91 -10.19
C GLU A 56 20.21 -10.51 -10.79
N LYS A 57 18.97 -10.16 -11.14
CA LYS A 57 18.61 -8.83 -11.69
C LYS A 57 18.57 -7.72 -10.64
N ARG A 58 18.75 -8.05 -9.35
CA ARG A 58 18.65 -7.09 -8.24
C ARG A 58 19.81 -6.10 -8.30
N THR A 59 19.51 -4.82 -8.46
CA THR A 59 20.52 -3.75 -8.54
C THR A 59 20.66 -2.95 -7.23
N ASN A 60 19.64 -2.96 -6.36
CA ASN A 60 19.63 -2.18 -5.11
C ASN A 60 18.88 -2.88 -3.96
N ARG A 61 18.82 -2.27 -2.77
CA ARG A 61 18.10 -2.76 -1.59
C ARG A 61 17.16 -1.69 -1.02
N ARG A 62 16.03 -2.14 -0.48
CA ARG A 62 15.07 -1.28 0.24
C ARG A 62 15.69 -0.82 1.57
N ASN A 63 15.55 0.46 1.90
CA ASN A 63 16.12 1.08 3.10
C ASN A 63 15.02 1.66 4.01
N GLY A 64 14.07 0.81 4.38
CA GLY A 64 12.89 1.22 5.16
C GLY A 64 11.95 2.15 4.41
N THR A 65 11.11 2.87 5.16
CA THR A 65 10.14 3.84 4.67
C THR A 65 10.26 5.15 5.45
N ARG A 66 9.70 6.24 4.91
CA ARG A 66 9.56 7.51 5.62
C ARG A 66 8.12 7.99 5.51
N ALA A 67 7.56 8.44 6.62
CA ALA A 67 6.23 9.03 6.63
C ALA A 67 6.23 10.33 5.82
N LYS A 68 5.18 10.53 5.02
CA LYS A 68 4.94 11.75 4.25
C LYS A 68 3.46 12.03 4.29
N ARG A 69 3.08 13.26 4.64
CA ARG A 69 1.70 13.73 4.56
C ARG A 69 1.44 14.33 3.19
N LEU A 70 0.33 13.97 2.57
CA LEU A 70 -0.08 14.38 1.24
C LEU A 70 -1.48 14.99 1.31
N ALA A 71 -1.62 16.23 0.85
CA ALA A 71 -2.93 16.84 0.67
C ALA A 71 -3.55 16.33 -0.65
N THR A 72 -4.71 15.69 -0.57
CA THR A 72 -5.46 15.19 -1.72
C THR A 72 -6.89 15.72 -1.71
N THR A 73 -7.64 15.51 -2.79
CA THR A 73 -9.07 15.87 -2.84
C THR A 73 -9.92 15.09 -1.85
N ALA A 74 -9.46 13.91 -1.40
CA ALA A 74 -10.11 13.09 -0.37
C ALA A 74 -9.66 13.45 1.07
N GLY A 75 -8.90 14.54 1.23
CA GLY A 75 -8.33 14.98 2.50
C GLY A 75 -6.82 14.68 2.62
N GLU A 76 -6.28 14.90 3.81
CA GLU A 76 -4.87 14.62 4.12
C GLU A 76 -4.65 13.12 4.34
N VAL A 77 -3.76 12.51 3.55
CA VAL A 77 -3.28 11.11 3.69
C VAL A 77 -1.83 11.05 4.13
#